data_AF-F8B5P3-F1
#
_entry.id   AF-F8B5P3-F1
#
_cell.length_a   1.000
_cell.length_b   1.000
_cell.length_c   1.000
_cell.angle_alpha   90.00
_cell.angle_beta   90.00
_cell.angle_gamma   90.00
#
_symmetry.space_group_name_H-M   'P 1'
#
loop_
_entity.id
_entity.type
_entity.pdbx_description
1 polymer ?
#
loop_
_entity_poly.entity_id
_entity_poly.type
_entity_poly.pdbx_seq_one_letter_code
_entity_poly.pdbx_strand_id
1 'polypeptide(L)'
;MTPQPARPAPVPARSIPLTVLSPAEAAAAAAAASASAPVAAAPSSPSPAAGCASTQGCGTSTTGLDPAIAEKVANHPCYSQEAHQYYARMHVPVAPGCNIQCNYCNRKFDCANESRPGVTSKLLTPEQALAKVKRVASEIKQMSVLGVAGPGEPLANAGRTFRTMELVARECPDIKLCVSTNGLTLVDHVDRIADLGIDHVTITINMIDPEVGERIYPWVAFRGKRHTGREASKILVERQLEGLAALTERGILCKVNSVMIPGVNDEHLVEVSRTVRGMGAFLHNVMPLVSAPEHGTHYGLTGQRGPTPQELKALQDRCEGDDGAQMNMMRHCRQCRADAVGLLGEDRGDEFGPETYLEGEVTYDLAGRQEAHAAIERWRSDVRATREELRISAGAAKPERTVLIAVATKGGGVVNQHFGHAEEFWIYEAGERWARLVGTRSVARYCEGASECDDEEESGKGESGKGSVLDRTASMLSDCAAVLCSRIGNGPRETLAAAGIEAVECYDIIDSVVATEGARLAAQGAQQAADDLFEDTPDELSAPRPRSAGPVAAKVGS
;
A
#
# COMPACT_ATOMS: atom_id res chain seq x y z
N MET A 1 -19.97 -41.37 -43.77
CA MET A 1 -19.39 -40.10 -44.25
C MET A 1 -20.41 -39.01 -43.98
N THR A 2 -20.16 -38.24 -42.93
CA THR A 2 -20.99 -37.10 -42.48
C THR A 2 -20.00 -35.98 -42.21
N PRO A 3 -20.13 -34.77 -42.78
CA PRO A 3 -19.13 -33.73 -42.65
C PRO A 3 -19.29 -32.98 -41.32
N GLN A 4 -18.17 -32.71 -40.64
CA GLN A 4 -18.08 -31.83 -39.48
C GLN A 4 -18.30 -30.36 -39.88
N PRO A 5 -18.93 -29.51 -39.04
CA PRO A 5 -19.04 -28.09 -39.28
C PRO A 5 -17.71 -27.37 -38.97
N ALA A 6 -17.35 -26.41 -39.83
CA ALA A 6 -16.14 -25.61 -39.74
C ALA A 6 -16.16 -24.63 -38.55
N ARG A 7 -14.99 -24.42 -37.91
CA ARG A 7 -14.77 -23.38 -36.89
C ARG A 7 -14.84 -21.97 -37.51
N PRO A 8 -15.41 -20.96 -36.81
CA PRO A 8 -15.37 -19.58 -37.27
C PRO A 8 -13.98 -18.97 -37.06
N ALA A 9 -13.54 -18.17 -38.03
CA ALA A 9 -12.27 -17.43 -37.99
C ALA A 9 -12.31 -16.27 -36.97
N PRO A 10 -11.16 -15.87 -36.38
CA PRO A 10 -11.10 -14.76 -35.43
C PRO A 10 -11.33 -13.40 -36.13
N VAL A 11 -12.10 -12.53 -35.49
CA VAL A 11 -12.37 -11.15 -35.93
C VAL A 11 -11.17 -10.27 -35.54
N PRO A 12 -10.60 -9.46 -36.46
CA PRO A 12 -9.49 -8.57 -36.11
C PRO A 12 -9.98 -7.40 -35.26
N ALA A 13 -9.22 -7.09 -34.20
CA ALA A 13 -9.45 -5.94 -33.34
C ALA A 13 -9.32 -4.63 -34.15
N ARG A 14 -10.36 -3.79 -34.11
CA ARG A 14 -10.31 -2.43 -34.65
C ARG A 14 -9.58 -1.53 -33.64
N SER A 15 -8.44 -0.98 -34.05
CA SER A 15 -7.86 0.19 -33.38
C SER A 15 -8.79 1.39 -33.57
N ILE A 16 -9.17 2.04 -32.49
CA ILE A 16 -9.85 3.33 -32.51
C ILE A 16 -8.77 4.40 -32.32
N PRO A 17 -8.49 5.26 -33.32
CA PRO A 17 -7.55 6.35 -33.12
C PRO A 17 -8.27 7.47 -32.37
N LEU A 18 -7.86 7.74 -31.13
CA LEU A 18 -8.23 8.96 -30.43
C LEU A 18 -7.24 10.06 -30.81
N THR A 19 -7.71 11.03 -31.59
CA THR A 19 -6.96 12.25 -31.92
C THR A 19 -6.92 13.15 -30.69
N VAL A 20 -5.71 13.53 -30.28
CA VAL A 20 -5.44 14.43 -29.15
C VAL A 20 -5.85 15.86 -29.55
N LEU A 21 -6.76 16.48 -28.79
CA LEU A 21 -6.99 17.94 -28.86
C LEU A 21 -6.02 18.66 -27.95
N SER A 22 -5.49 19.80 -28.41
CA SER A 22 -4.62 20.63 -27.60
C SER A 22 -5.40 21.40 -26.52
N PRO A 23 -4.76 21.79 -25.39
CA PRO A 23 -5.44 22.48 -24.28
C PRO A 23 -6.16 23.78 -24.68
N ALA A 24 -5.73 24.44 -25.75
CA ALA A 24 -6.34 25.67 -26.24
C ALA A 24 -7.68 25.42 -26.97
N GLU A 25 -7.85 24.25 -27.59
CA GLU A 25 -9.07 23.89 -28.34
C GLU A 25 -10.18 23.38 -27.41
N ALA A 26 -9.81 22.77 -26.28
CA ALA A 26 -10.74 22.34 -25.24
C ALA A 26 -11.47 23.53 -24.57
N ALA A 27 -10.81 24.68 -24.44
CA ALA A 27 -11.39 25.88 -23.84
C ALA A 27 -12.48 26.53 -24.73
N ALA A 28 -12.38 26.41 -26.05
CA ALA A 28 -13.34 27.01 -26.98
C ALA A 28 -14.65 26.21 -27.10
N ALA A 29 -14.59 24.88 -26.95
CA ALA A 29 -15.77 24.01 -27.01
C ALA A 29 -16.70 24.16 -25.79
N ALA A 30 -16.13 24.48 -24.61
CA ALA A 30 -16.89 24.66 -23.37
C ALA A 30 -17.81 25.91 -23.39
N ALA A 31 -17.49 26.92 -24.20
CA ALA A 31 -18.27 28.16 -24.27
C ALA A 31 -19.57 28.03 -25.10
N ALA A 32 -19.71 26.98 -25.93
CA ALA A 32 -20.83 26.82 -26.85
C ALA A 32 -21.98 25.95 -26.32
N ALA A 33 -21.79 25.23 -25.20
CA ALA A 33 -22.77 24.25 -24.70
C ALA A 33 -23.72 24.78 -23.61
N SER A 34 -23.62 26.05 -23.21
CA SER A 34 -24.49 26.68 -22.20
C SER A 34 -25.75 27.30 -22.82
N ALA A 35 -26.62 26.47 -23.40
CA ALA A 35 -27.98 26.90 -23.72
C ALA A 35 -28.99 25.75 -23.59
N SER A 36 -30.03 26.02 -22.79
CA SER A 36 -31.28 25.29 -22.56
C SER A 36 -31.33 24.21 -21.46
N ALA A 37 -32.08 24.56 -20.41
CA ALA A 37 -32.61 23.73 -19.31
C ALA A 37 -33.91 22.98 -19.78
N PRO A 38 -34.67 22.17 -18.98
CA PRO A 38 -35.02 22.41 -17.56
C PRO A 38 -35.20 21.21 -16.58
N VAL A 39 -34.95 21.56 -15.31
CA VAL A 39 -35.59 21.24 -14.00
C VAL A 39 -36.79 20.27 -13.91
N ALA A 40 -36.71 19.25 -13.02
CA ALA A 40 -37.54 19.07 -11.78
C ALA A 40 -37.75 17.59 -11.35
N ALA A 41 -37.41 17.25 -10.09
CA ALA A 41 -38.31 16.66 -9.05
C ALA A 41 -37.54 15.91 -7.93
N ALA A 42 -37.96 16.15 -6.68
CA ALA A 42 -37.38 15.68 -5.42
C ALA A 42 -38.12 14.44 -4.84
N PRO A 43 -37.61 13.77 -3.78
CA PRO A 43 -37.78 12.33 -3.53
C PRO A 43 -38.85 11.95 -2.49
N SER A 44 -39.25 10.67 -2.48
CA SER A 44 -40.11 10.05 -1.46
C SER A 44 -39.37 9.03 -0.60
N SER A 45 -39.62 9.07 0.71
CA SER A 45 -38.96 8.34 1.82
C SER A 45 -39.38 6.85 1.98
N PRO A 46 -38.64 6.04 2.80
CA PRO A 46 -38.65 4.56 2.76
C PRO A 46 -39.38 3.86 3.94
N SER A 47 -39.52 2.53 3.85
CA SER A 47 -40.00 1.63 4.93
C SER A 47 -39.51 0.18 4.72
N PRO A 48 -39.52 -0.70 5.76
CA PRO A 48 -38.27 -1.17 6.39
C PRO A 48 -37.90 -2.65 6.22
N ALA A 49 -36.61 -2.91 6.42
CA ALA A 49 -35.90 -4.09 6.95
C ALA A 49 -36.44 -5.51 6.71
N ALA A 50 -35.62 -6.31 6.00
CA ALA A 50 -35.48 -7.74 6.23
C ALA A 50 -33.98 -8.09 6.10
N GLY A 51 -33.43 -8.74 7.13
CA GLY A 51 -32.01 -9.05 7.24
C GLY A 51 -31.53 -10.10 6.25
N CYS A 52 -30.28 -9.99 5.84
CA CYS A 52 -29.53 -11.14 5.33
C CYS A 52 -28.09 -11.08 5.86
N ALA A 53 -27.66 -12.19 6.43
CA ALA A 53 -26.25 -12.47 6.70
C ALA A 53 -25.50 -12.54 5.35
N SER A 54 -24.47 -11.72 5.18
CA SER A 54 -23.52 -11.86 4.08
C SER A 54 -22.10 -11.91 4.62
N THR A 55 -21.59 -13.14 4.70
CA THR A 55 -20.17 -13.46 4.73
C THR A 55 -19.55 -13.09 3.38
N GLN A 56 -18.74 -12.03 3.34
CA GLN A 56 -17.79 -11.78 2.25
C GLN A 56 -16.72 -10.79 2.75
N GLY A 57 -15.48 -11.27 2.86
CA GLY A 57 -14.33 -10.42 3.18
C GLY A 57 -14.02 -9.50 1.99
N CYS A 58 -13.97 -8.19 2.22
CA CYS A 58 -13.67 -7.19 1.19
C CYS A 58 -12.41 -6.39 1.54
N GLY A 59 -11.26 -6.84 1.03
CA GLY A 59 -9.99 -6.13 1.16
C GLY A 59 -9.71 -5.09 0.07
N THR A 60 -10.56 -4.96 -0.95
CA THR A 60 -10.15 -4.28 -2.21
C THR A 60 -11.22 -3.47 -2.92
N SER A 61 -12.45 -3.41 -2.39
CA SER A 61 -13.53 -2.58 -2.90
C SER A 61 -14.48 -2.21 -1.76
N THR A 62 -15.06 -1.01 -1.79
CA THR A 62 -16.07 -0.54 -0.81
C THR A 62 -17.38 -1.32 -0.87
N THR A 63 -17.50 -2.29 -1.77
CA THR A 63 -18.66 -3.16 -1.92
C THR A 63 -18.75 -4.13 -0.75
N GLY A 64 -19.80 -3.98 0.08
CA GLY A 64 -20.08 -4.84 1.23
C GLY A 64 -19.87 -4.19 2.60
N LEU A 65 -19.29 -2.98 2.65
CA LEU A 65 -19.20 -2.19 3.88
C LEU A 65 -20.55 -1.53 4.20
N ASP A 66 -20.82 -1.33 5.48
CA ASP A 66 -21.89 -0.42 5.91
C ASP A 66 -21.66 0.96 5.25
N PRO A 67 -22.70 1.58 4.65
CA PRO A 67 -22.57 2.89 3.99
C PRO A 67 -21.88 3.96 4.84
N ALA A 68 -22.11 3.98 6.16
CA ALA A 68 -21.48 4.93 7.06
C ALA A 68 -19.98 4.68 7.22
N ILE A 69 -19.55 3.41 7.22
CA ILE A 69 -18.13 3.05 7.25
C ILE A 69 -17.48 3.38 5.91
N ALA A 70 -18.16 3.08 4.80
CA ALA A 70 -17.67 3.38 3.45
C ALA A 70 -17.37 4.87 3.26
N GLU A 71 -18.24 5.76 3.76
CA GLU A 71 -18.05 7.21 3.72
C GLU A 71 -16.81 7.67 4.50
N LYS A 72 -16.60 7.13 5.71
CA LYS A 72 -15.44 7.46 6.56
C LYS A 72 -14.13 7.15 5.84
N VAL A 73 -14.04 6.00 5.18
CA VAL A 73 -12.79 5.53 4.55
C VAL A 73 -12.60 6.00 3.11
N ALA A 74 -13.66 6.45 2.42
CA ALA A 74 -13.69 6.69 0.97
C ALA A 74 -12.53 7.54 0.44
N ASN A 75 -12.13 8.56 1.20
CA ASN A 75 -11.08 9.51 0.81
C ASN A 75 -9.89 9.48 1.76
N HIS A 76 -9.77 8.46 2.63
CA HIS A 76 -8.67 8.33 3.58
C HIS A 76 -7.55 7.47 2.97
N PRO A 77 -6.35 8.04 2.66
CA PRO A 77 -5.28 7.31 1.96
C PRO A 77 -4.81 6.05 2.69
N CYS A 78 -4.75 6.08 4.02
CA CYS A 78 -4.33 4.91 4.80
C CYS A 78 -5.40 3.82 5.00
N TYR A 79 -6.70 4.14 4.92
CA TYR A 79 -7.79 3.20 5.21
C TYR A 79 -8.45 2.64 3.94
N SER A 80 -8.21 3.26 2.78
CA SER A 80 -8.69 2.79 1.48
C SER A 80 -7.53 2.59 0.50
N GLN A 81 -7.44 1.37 -0.04
CA GLN A 81 -6.47 1.01 -1.08
C GLN A 81 -6.74 1.76 -2.41
N GLU A 82 -7.95 2.23 -2.66
CA GLU A 82 -8.21 3.08 -3.84
C GLU A 82 -7.80 4.53 -3.55
N ALA A 83 -8.15 5.06 -2.37
CA ALA A 83 -7.98 6.47 -2.04
C ALA A 83 -6.52 6.93 -2.05
N HIS A 84 -5.57 6.06 -1.70
CA HIS A 84 -4.15 6.45 -1.64
C HIS A 84 -3.56 6.93 -2.96
N GLN A 85 -4.20 6.56 -4.08
CA GLN A 85 -3.75 6.93 -5.42
C GLN A 85 -4.20 8.35 -5.81
N TYR A 86 -5.15 8.94 -5.07
CA TYR A 86 -5.82 10.17 -5.45
C TYR A 86 -5.79 11.24 -4.36
N TYR A 87 -5.80 10.81 -3.09
CA TYR A 87 -5.92 11.70 -1.94
C TYR A 87 -4.62 11.78 -1.16
N ALA A 88 -4.29 13.00 -0.75
CA ALA A 88 -3.10 13.31 0.01
C ALA A 88 -3.37 13.36 1.52
N ARG A 89 -2.29 13.19 2.29
CA ARG A 89 -2.26 13.36 3.74
C ARG A 89 -1.30 14.47 4.15
N MET A 90 -1.45 14.96 5.37
CA MET A 90 -0.44 15.73 6.06
C MET A 90 -0.28 15.20 7.47
N HIS A 91 0.95 15.12 7.97
CA HIS A 91 1.22 14.97 9.39
C HIS A 91 1.79 16.26 9.98
N VAL A 92 1.45 16.55 11.24
CA VAL A 92 1.99 17.71 11.97
C VAL A 92 2.77 17.28 13.22
N PRO A 93 4.07 17.65 13.32
CA PRO A 93 4.94 17.23 14.41
C PRO A 93 4.72 18.09 15.66
N VAL A 94 3.63 17.85 16.40
CA VAL A 94 3.24 18.61 17.59
C VAL A 94 3.42 17.87 18.90
N ALA A 95 3.79 16.59 18.86
CA ALA A 95 3.81 15.69 20.02
C ALA A 95 5.23 15.17 20.34
N PRO A 96 6.11 15.93 21.01
CA PRO A 96 7.51 15.56 21.21
C PRO A 96 7.76 14.45 22.25
N GLY A 97 6.99 14.39 23.34
CA GLY A 97 7.21 13.44 24.43
C GLY A 97 6.69 12.04 24.13
N CYS A 98 7.30 10.99 24.69
CA CYS A 98 6.76 9.62 24.62
C CYS A 98 6.79 8.94 26.00
N ASN A 99 5.71 8.23 26.32
CA ASN A 99 5.45 7.54 27.59
C ASN A 99 5.87 6.06 27.59
N ILE A 100 6.41 5.53 26.50
CA ILE A 100 7.03 4.20 26.43
C ILE A 100 8.42 4.26 25.77
N GLN A 101 9.19 3.19 25.87
CA GLN A 101 10.37 2.97 25.04
C GLN A 101 10.22 1.66 24.28
N CYS A 102 10.45 1.69 22.97
CA CYS A 102 10.52 0.50 22.13
C CYS A 102 12.00 0.22 21.79
N ASN A 103 12.38 -1.04 21.67
CA ASN A 103 13.74 -1.44 21.27
C ASN A 103 14.08 -1.10 19.81
N TYR A 104 13.07 -0.87 18.97
CA TYR A 104 13.21 -0.40 17.60
C TYR A 104 13.09 1.13 17.45
N CYS A 105 13.05 1.88 18.55
CA CYS A 105 12.91 3.34 18.53
C CYS A 105 14.15 4.03 19.09
N ASN A 106 14.53 5.15 18.48
CA ASN A 106 15.54 6.08 18.99
C ASN A 106 14.91 7.47 19.10
N ARG A 107 14.86 8.01 20.33
CA ARG A 107 14.18 9.27 20.67
C ARG A 107 14.77 10.52 20.03
N LYS A 108 15.93 10.41 19.37
CA LYS A 108 16.48 11.47 18.54
C LYS A 108 15.69 11.68 17.24
N PHE A 109 14.91 10.67 16.84
CA PHE A 109 14.14 10.63 15.61
C PHE A 109 12.63 10.55 15.89
N ASP A 110 11.84 10.76 14.85
CA ASP A 110 10.40 10.59 14.83
C ASP A 110 10.01 9.15 15.21
N CYS A 111 8.79 9.00 15.73
CA CYS A 111 8.27 7.75 16.26
C CYS A 111 8.24 6.67 15.18
N ALA A 112 9.03 5.61 15.39
CA ALA A 112 9.15 4.48 14.47
C ALA A 112 7.83 3.68 14.24
N ASN A 113 6.79 3.94 15.06
CA ASN A 113 5.49 3.29 14.95
C ASN A 113 4.64 3.79 13.78
N GLU A 114 4.81 5.06 13.38
CA GLU A 114 4.09 5.64 12.24
C GLU A 114 5.05 6.15 11.17
N SER A 115 6.32 6.37 11.51
CA SER A 115 7.34 6.96 10.65
C SER A 115 8.53 6.06 10.40
N ARG A 116 9.12 6.22 9.20
CA ARG A 116 10.39 5.60 8.86
C ARG A 116 11.46 6.03 9.88
N PRO A 117 12.26 5.09 10.43
CA PRO A 117 13.32 5.44 11.36
C PRO A 117 14.38 6.39 10.77
N GLY A 118 15.02 7.16 11.64
CA GLY A 118 16.13 8.06 11.25
C GLY A 118 15.70 9.45 10.77
N VAL A 119 14.41 9.75 10.75
CA VAL A 119 13.88 11.07 10.35
C VAL A 119 13.69 11.97 11.56
N THR A 120 13.99 13.26 11.43
CA THR A 120 13.72 14.26 12.46
C THR A 120 12.80 15.34 11.92
N SER A 121 11.62 15.47 12.49
CA SER A 121 10.70 16.56 12.17
C SER A 121 11.00 17.81 13.00
N LYS A 122 10.87 18.99 12.37
CA LYS A 122 10.90 20.27 13.10
C LYS A 122 9.59 20.45 13.88
N LEU A 123 9.67 20.55 15.21
CA LEU A 123 8.50 20.71 16.07
C LEU A 123 7.70 21.97 15.75
N LEU A 124 6.38 21.85 15.74
CA LEU A 124 5.44 22.95 15.56
C LEU A 124 4.63 23.20 16.83
N THR A 125 4.29 24.47 17.11
CA THR A 125 3.18 24.79 18.02
C THR A 125 1.84 24.48 17.35
N PRO A 126 0.74 24.32 18.09
CA PRO A 126 -0.58 24.12 17.50
C PRO A 126 -0.99 25.21 16.49
N GLU A 127 -0.67 26.48 16.78
CA GLU A 127 -0.96 27.60 15.90
C GLU A 127 -0.11 27.59 14.62
N GLN A 128 1.18 27.23 14.73
CA GLN A 128 2.04 27.04 13.56
C GLN A 128 1.60 25.84 12.71
N ALA A 129 1.14 24.76 13.35
CA ALA A 129 0.59 23.60 12.67
C ALA A 129 -0.67 23.98 11.88
N LEU A 130 -1.60 24.74 12.47
CA LEU A 130 -2.77 25.26 11.75
C LEU A 130 -2.36 26.11 10.54
N ALA A 131 -1.43 27.04 10.70
CA ALA A 131 -0.98 27.90 9.60
C ALA A 131 -0.38 27.08 8.45
N LYS A 132 0.48 26.09 8.77
CA LYS A 132 1.03 25.16 7.78
C LYS A 132 -0.06 24.33 7.11
N VAL A 133 -1.04 23.82 7.86
CA VAL A 133 -2.18 23.06 7.32
C VAL A 133 -2.97 23.90 6.32
N LYS A 134 -3.31 25.16 6.64
CA LYS A 134 -4.04 26.03 5.70
C LYS A 134 -3.27 26.24 4.40
N ARG A 135 -1.94 26.41 4.49
CA ARG A 135 -1.06 26.63 3.33
C ARG A 135 -1.00 25.38 2.46
N VAL A 136 -0.66 24.25 3.07
CA VAL A 136 -0.51 22.96 2.38
C VAL A 136 -1.84 22.55 1.74
N ALA A 137 -2.95 22.63 2.47
CA ALA A 137 -4.25 22.21 1.98
C ALA A 137 -4.76 23.06 0.81
N SER A 138 -4.35 24.33 0.71
CA SER A 138 -4.73 25.22 -0.38
C SER A 138 -3.89 24.98 -1.65
N GLU A 139 -2.62 24.60 -1.50
CA GLU A 139 -1.70 24.28 -2.61
C GLU A 139 -1.85 22.82 -3.09
N ILE A 140 -2.02 21.88 -2.15
CA ILE A 140 -2.28 20.46 -2.40
C ILE A 140 -3.76 20.20 -2.17
N LYS A 141 -4.55 20.52 -3.19
CA LYS A 141 -6.01 20.44 -3.13
C LYS A 141 -6.54 19.01 -2.96
N GLN A 142 -5.71 17.99 -3.24
CA GLN A 142 -6.02 16.58 -2.97
C GLN A 142 -5.92 16.20 -1.48
N MET A 143 -5.35 17.04 -0.63
CA MET A 143 -5.17 16.70 0.78
C MET A 143 -6.51 16.50 1.46
N SER A 144 -6.81 15.31 1.97
CA SER A 144 -8.09 14.99 2.61
C SER A 144 -7.97 14.68 4.10
N VAL A 145 -6.76 14.34 4.57
CA VAL A 145 -6.51 13.87 5.93
C VAL A 145 -5.39 14.66 6.60
N LEU A 146 -5.61 15.06 7.84
CA LEU A 146 -4.57 15.51 8.77
C LEU A 146 -4.38 14.48 9.88
N GLY A 147 -3.13 14.04 10.08
CA GLY A 147 -2.72 13.17 11.17
C GLY A 147 -1.82 13.86 12.20
N VAL A 148 -1.96 13.50 13.47
CA VAL A 148 -0.92 13.73 14.49
C VAL A 148 -0.27 12.38 14.80
N ALA A 149 1.01 12.24 14.47
CA ALA A 149 1.72 10.95 14.48
C ALA A 149 3.04 10.96 15.27
N GLY A 150 3.51 12.11 15.76
CA GLY A 150 4.79 12.20 16.45
C GLY A 150 5.30 13.63 16.63
N PRO A 151 6.61 13.83 16.87
CA PRO A 151 7.70 12.83 16.87
C PRO A 151 7.70 11.76 17.97
N GLY A 152 6.95 11.97 19.05
CA GLY A 152 6.77 11.06 20.18
C GLY A 152 5.40 10.37 20.17
N GLU A 153 4.69 10.43 21.30
CA GLU A 153 3.35 9.85 21.49
C GLU A 153 2.29 10.97 21.54
N PRO A 154 1.39 11.07 20.55
CA PRO A 154 0.34 12.09 20.52
C PRO A 154 -0.49 12.19 21.80
N LEU A 155 -0.87 11.08 22.43
CA LEU A 155 -1.70 11.11 23.64
C LEU A 155 -0.90 11.38 24.93
N ALA A 156 0.42 11.19 24.92
CA ALA A 156 1.30 11.68 26.00
C ALA A 156 1.47 13.21 25.92
N ASN A 157 1.13 13.81 24.78
CA ASN A 157 1.13 15.25 24.54
C ASN A 157 -0.30 15.76 24.30
N ALA A 158 -1.31 15.15 24.94
CA ALA A 158 -2.73 15.36 24.69
C ALA A 158 -3.12 16.86 24.56
N GLY A 159 -2.60 17.73 25.43
CA GLY A 159 -2.89 19.16 25.36
C GLY A 159 -2.49 19.83 24.04
N ARG A 160 -1.29 19.51 23.50
CA ARG A 160 -0.84 20.04 22.20
C ARG A 160 -1.58 19.38 21.03
N THR A 161 -1.77 18.06 21.12
CA THR A 161 -2.45 17.26 20.11
C THR A 161 -3.89 17.72 19.90
N PHE A 162 -4.69 17.76 20.98
CA PHE A 162 -6.09 18.16 20.90
C PHE A 162 -6.26 19.63 20.55
N ARG A 163 -5.41 20.54 21.08
CA ARG A 163 -5.42 21.95 20.67
C ARG A 163 -5.21 22.10 19.16
N THR A 164 -4.29 21.34 18.58
CA THR A 164 -4.02 21.38 17.12
C THR A 164 -5.23 20.89 16.33
N MET A 165 -5.82 19.78 16.76
CA MET A 165 -7.01 19.19 16.13
C MET A 165 -8.25 20.09 16.23
N GLU A 166 -8.47 20.72 17.38
CA GLU A 166 -9.55 21.72 17.57
C GLU A 166 -9.43 22.91 16.62
N LEU A 167 -8.20 23.43 16.47
CA LEU A 167 -7.91 24.52 15.56
C LEU A 167 -8.22 24.14 14.11
N VAL A 168 -7.81 22.95 13.68
CA VAL A 168 -8.02 22.49 12.30
C VAL A 168 -9.48 22.14 12.06
N ALA A 169 -10.16 21.46 12.99
CA ALA A 169 -11.59 21.13 12.86
C ALA A 169 -12.44 22.39 12.65
N ARG A 170 -12.09 23.50 13.29
CA ARG A 170 -12.80 24.78 13.16
C ARG A 170 -12.51 25.49 11.84
N GLU A 171 -11.25 25.55 11.42
CA GLU A 171 -10.80 26.43 10.32
C GLU A 171 -10.70 25.70 8.97
N CYS A 172 -10.64 24.36 8.97
CA CYS A 172 -10.48 23.51 7.79
C CYS A 172 -11.45 22.31 7.83
N PRO A 173 -12.77 22.54 7.79
CA PRO A 173 -13.78 21.55 8.17
C PRO A 173 -13.94 20.36 7.22
N ASP A 174 -13.43 20.42 5.99
CA ASP A 174 -13.44 19.30 5.03
C ASP A 174 -12.27 18.32 5.24
N ILE A 175 -11.31 18.64 6.10
CA ILE A 175 -10.16 17.78 6.42
C ILE A 175 -10.56 16.78 7.50
N LYS A 176 -10.46 15.48 7.18
CA LYS A 176 -10.63 14.40 8.15
C LYS A 176 -9.45 14.36 9.12
N LEU A 177 -9.73 14.23 10.41
CA LEU A 177 -8.71 14.14 11.44
C LEU A 177 -8.37 12.68 11.78
N CYS A 178 -7.10 12.43 12.06
CA CYS A 178 -6.57 11.13 12.46
C CYS A 178 -5.51 11.28 13.56
N VAL A 179 -5.42 10.30 14.47
CA VAL A 179 -4.37 10.23 15.49
C VAL A 179 -3.74 8.85 15.50
N SER A 180 -2.40 8.81 15.57
CA SER A 180 -1.66 7.56 15.84
C SER A 180 -1.23 7.54 17.30
N THR A 181 -1.28 6.38 17.94
CA THR A 181 -0.95 6.21 19.36
C THR A 181 -0.36 4.84 19.63
N ASN A 182 0.48 4.75 20.65
CA ASN A 182 0.86 3.48 21.25
C ASN A 182 -0.24 2.87 22.14
N GLY A 183 -1.33 3.59 22.42
CA GLY A 183 -2.51 3.07 23.11
C GLY A 183 -2.48 3.11 24.64
N LEU A 184 -1.34 3.41 25.29
CA LEU A 184 -1.22 3.34 26.76
C LEU A 184 -2.24 4.21 27.52
N THR A 185 -2.49 5.41 27.01
CA THR A 185 -3.43 6.39 27.59
C THR A 185 -4.65 6.61 26.70
N LEU A 186 -4.88 5.76 25.70
CA LEU A 186 -5.94 5.96 24.72
C LEU A 186 -7.32 6.02 25.36
N VAL A 187 -7.67 5.03 26.18
CA VAL A 187 -8.98 4.94 26.82
C VAL A 187 -9.31 6.18 27.68
N ASP A 188 -8.31 6.89 28.22
CA ASP A 188 -8.53 8.13 28.99
C ASP A 188 -8.95 9.32 28.11
N HIS A 189 -8.83 9.17 26.78
CA HIS A 189 -9.03 10.23 25.80
C HIS A 189 -10.05 9.88 24.70
N VAL A 190 -10.63 8.68 24.72
CA VAL A 190 -11.56 8.22 23.69
C VAL A 190 -12.80 9.13 23.58
N ASP A 191 -13.34 9.63 24.69
CA ASP A 191 -14.45 10.59 24.65
C ASP A 191 -14.05 11.90 23.97
N ARG A 192 -12.83 12.40 24.25
CA ARG A 192 -12.33 13.62 23.61
C ARG A 192 -12.11 13.43 22.10
N ILE A 193 -11.67 12.24 21.69
CA ILE A 193 -11.53 11.85 20.28
C ILE A 193 -12.89 11.87 19.58
N ALA A 194 -13.92 11.29 20.22
CA ALA A 194 -15.28 11.28 19.71
C ALA A 194 -15.87 12.70 19.59
N ASP A 195 -15.70 13.54 20.63
CA ASP A 195 -16.20 14.93 20.66
C ASP A 195 -15.63 15.79 19.52
N LEU A 196 -14.41 15.48 19.06
CA LEU A 196 -13.75 16.18 17.96
C LEU A 196 -14.09 15.61 16.58
N GLY A 197 -14.95 14.59 16.49
CA GLY A 197 -15.30 13.94 15.23
C GLY A 197 -14.13 13.21 14.58
N ILE A 198 -13.19 12.69 15.38
CA ILE A 198 -12.06 11.91 14.85
C ILE A 198 -12.54 10.49 14.56
N ASP A 199 -12.74 10.19 13.29
CA ASP A 199 -13.23 8.89 12.82
C ASP A 199 -12.15 7.80 12.73
N HIS A 200 -10.87 8.17 12.73
CA HIS A 200 -9.76 7.27 12.46
C HIS A 200 -8.69 7.35 13.55
N VAL A 201 -8.43 6.22 14.20
CA VAL A 201 -7.37 6.10 15.21
C VAL A 201 -6.45 4.94 14.84
N THR A 202 -5.15 5.16 14.93
CA THR A 202 -4.17 4.09 14.75
C THR A 202 -3.58 3.68 16.09
N ILE A 203 -3.66 2.40 16.46
CA ILE A 203 -3.00 1.86 17.66
C ILE A 203 -1.85 0.97 17.24
N THR A 204 -0.65 1.16 17.79
CA THR A 204 0.44 0.20 17.60
C THR A 204 0.40 -0.90 18.64
N ILE A 205 0.04 -2.13 18.25
CA ILE A 205 -0.06 -3.31 19.12
C ILE A 205 0.89 -4.39 18.58
N ASN A 206 2.04 -4.58 19.22
CA ASN A 206 3.05 -5.55 18.77
C ASN A 206 2.93 -6.93 19.43
N MET A 207 2.06 -7.06 20.44
CA MET A 207 1.92 -8.27 21.23
C MET A 207 0.59 -8.29 21.99
N ILE A 208 0.06 -9.49 22.21
CA ILE A 208 -0.99 -9.77 23.21
C ILE A 208 -0.47 -10.56 24.43
N ASP A 209 0.77 -11.07 24.34
CA ASP A 209 1.43 -11.82 25.41
C ASP A 209 2.52 -10.94 26.02
N PRO A 210 2.43 -10.60 27.32
CA PRO A 210 3.43 -9.80 28.02
C PRO A 210 4.88 -10.32 27.94
N GLU A 211 5.09 -11.63 27.77
CA GLU A 211 6.43 -12.23 27.63
C GLU A 211 7.09 -11.82 26.31
N VAL A 212 6.33 -11.81 25.22
CA VAL A 212 6.78 -11.24 23.94
C VAL A 212 7.07 -9.75 24.10
N GLY A 213 6.18 -9.03 24.80
CA GLY A 213 6.34 -7.59 25.05
C GLY A 213 7.61 -7.22 25.81
N GLU A 214 8.05 -8.05 26.76
CA GLU A 214 9.27 -7.79 27.57
C GLU A 214 10.53 -7.71 26.68
N ARG A 215 10.54 -8.43 25.56
CA ARG A 215 11.62 -8.38 24.57
C ARG A 215 11.56 -7.13 23.69
N ILE A 216 10.43 -6.43 23.65
CA ILE A 216 10.15 -5.29 22.77
C ILE A 216 10.23 -3.96 23.51
N TYR A 217 9.73 -3.88 24.74
CA TYR A 217 9.56 -2.64 25.49
C TYR A 217 10.40 -2.65 26.78
N PRO A 218 11.55 -1.94 26.82
CA PRO A 218 12.35 -1.84 28.04
C PRO A 218 11.61 -1.24 29.23
N TRP A 219 10.70 -0.28 28.98
CA TRP A 219 9.94 0.37 30.03
C TRP A 219 8.67 1.05 29.52
N VAL A 220 7.72 1.23 30.44
CA VAL A 220 6.45 1.97 30.27
C VAL A 220 6.29 2.95 31.43
N ALA A 221 5.97 4.21 31.16
CA ALA A 221 5.69 5.23 32.16
C ALA A 221 4.19 5.46 32.28
N PHE A 222 3.58 4.94 33.35
CA PHE A 222 2.14 4.97 33.57
C PHE A 222 1.82 5.49 34.97
N ARG A 223 0.84 6.40 35.08
CA ARG A 223 0.40 7.02 36.35
C ARG A 223 1.56 7.57 37.21
N GLY A 224 2.50 8.24 36.56
CA GLY A 224 3.66 8.86 37.23
C GLY A 224 4.76 7.88 37.67
N LYS A 225 4.64 6.58 37.37
CA LYS A 225 5.64 5.56 37.71
C LYS A 225 6.19 4.90 36.44
N ARG A 226 7.49 4.59 36.46
CA ARG A 226 8.13 3.76 35.43
C ARG A 226 8.05 2.28 35.82
N HIS A 227 7.51 1.46 34.93
CA HIS A 227 7.46 0.01 35.03
C HIS A 227 8.43 -0.61 34.03
N THR A 228 8.95 -1.80 34.33
CA THR A 228 9.91 -2.55 33.49
C THR A 228 9.56 -4.03 33.45
N GLY A 229 10.16 -4.77 32.52
CA GLY A 229 9.97 -6.22 32.37
C GLY A 229 8.53 -6.59 32.02
N ARG A 230 8.13 -7.83 32.33
CA ARG A 230 6.78 -8.35 32.07
C ARG A 230 5.64 -7.49 32.61
N GLU A 231 5.83 -6.80 33.74
CA GLU A 231 4.83 -5.89 34.32
C GLU A 231 4.52 -4.70 33.38
N ALA A 232 5.56 -4.10 32.79
CA ALA A 232 5.40 -2.99 31.84
C ALA A 232 4.60 -3.41 30.61
N SER A 233 4.95 -4.56 30.05
CA SER A 233 4.26 -5.16 28.91
C SER A 233 2.80 -5.43 29.25
N LYS A 234 2.53 -6.07 30.39
CA LYS A 234 1.16 -6.36 30.85
C LYS A 234 0.31 -5.09 30.93
N ILE A 235 0.83 -4.04 31.56
CA ILE A 235 0.12 -2.75 31.62
C ILE A 235 -0.17 -2.21 30.22
N LEU A 236 0.82 -2.25 29.32
CA LEU A 236 0.66 -1.72 27.97
C LEU A 236 -0.43 -2.46 27.18
N VAL A 237 -0.39 -3.79 27.12
CA VAL A 237 -1.38 -4.56 26.35
C VAL A 237 -2.78 -4.42 26.93
N GLU A 238 -2.95 -4.47 28.25
CA GLU A 238 -4.28 -4.32 28.87
C GLU A 238 -4.90 -2.97 28.50
N ARG A 239 -4.11 -1.89 28.55
CA ARG A 239 -4.55 -0.54 28.18
C ARG A 239 -4.82 -0.38 26.68
N GLN A 240 -4.00 -0.98 25.83
CA GLN A 240 -4.19 -0.98 24.38
C GLN A 240 -5.49 -1.66 23.98
N LEU A 241 -5.77 -2.84 24.53
CA LEU A 241 -6.97 -3.61 24.23
C LEU A 241 -8.23 -2.95 24.81
N GLU A 242 -8.14 -2.37 26.01
CA GLU A 242 -9.21 -1.54 26.59
C GLU A 242 -9.53 -0.32 25.69
N GLY A 243 -8.49 0.36 25.20
CA GLY A 243 -8.65 1.48 24.27
C GLY A 243 -9.27 1.06 22.94
N LEU A 244 -8.85 -0.08 22.37
CA LEU A 244 -9.45 -0.63 21.14
C LEU A 244 -10.94 -0.91 21.31
N ALA A 245 -11.34 -1.59 22.40
CA ALA A 245 -12.74 -1.85 22.70
C ALA A 245 -13.54 -0.54 22.82
N ALA A 246 -13.01 0.46 23.52
CA ALA A 246 -13.67 1.74 23.71
C ALA A 246 -13.86 2.55 22.41
N LEU A 247 -12.93 2.42 21.44
CA LEU A 247 -13.09 2.99 20.10
C LEU A 247 -14.21 2.29 19.32
N THR A 248 -14.22 0.95 19.34
CA THR A 248 -15.24 0.13 18.68
C THR A 248 -16.64 0.48 19.20
N GLU A 249 -16.80 0.60 20.51
CA GLU A 249 -18.08 0.99 21.15
C GLU A 249 -18.61 2.35 20.68
N ARG A 250 -17.72 3.28 20.29
CA ARG A 250 -18.07 4.62 19.80
C ARG A 250 -18.12 4.71 18.28
N GLY A 251 -17.94 3.60 17.56
CA GLY A 251 -17.95 3.56 16.10
C GLY A 251 -16.79 4.33 15.46
N ILE A 252 -15.67 4.46 16.17
CA ILE A 252 -14.43 5.04 15.66
C ILE A 252 -13.61 3.91 15.03
N LEU A 253 -13.19 4.09 13.77
CA LEU A 253 -12.47 3.07 13.03
C LEU A 253 -11.02 3.00 13.54
N CYS A 254 -10.59 1.79 13.92
CA CYS A 254 -9.24 1.56 14.41
C CYS A 254 -8.39 0.79 13.38
N LYS A 255 -7.26 1.37 12.98
CA LYS A 255 -6.16 0.67 12.31
C LYS A 255 -5.17 0.18 13.36
N VAL A 256 -4.84 -1.10 13.37
CA VAL A 256 -3.77 -1.63 14.20
C VAL A 256 -2.48 -1.66 13.40
N ASN A 257 -1.41 -1.03 13.89
CA ASN A 257 -0.06 -1.21 13.37
C ASN A 257 0.67 -2.27 14.20
N SER A 258 1.46 -3.11 13.54
CA SER A 258 2.38 -4.03 14.21
C SER A 258 3.70 -4.09 13.47
N VAL A 259 4.81 -4.03 14.19
CA VAL A 259 6.17 -4.22 13.65
C VAL A 259 6.53 -5.70 13.74
N MET A 260 6.79 -6.33 12.60
CA MET A 260 7.27 -7.71 12.50
C MET A 260 8.75 -7.76 12.84
N ILE A 261 9.06 -8.46 13.94
CA ILE A 261 10.40 -8.65 14.47
C ILE A 261 10.73 -10.15 14.42
N PRO A 262 11.56 -10.61 13.47
CA PRO A 262 11.90 -12.02 13.32
C PRO A 262 12.46 -12.64 14.60
N GLY A 263 11.93 -13.81 14.97
CA GLY A 263 12.28 -14.55 16.19
C GLY A 263 11.78 -13.91 17.50
N VAL A 264 11.04 -12.80 17.44
CA VAL A 264 10.44 -12.14 18.62
C VAL A 264 8.93 -12.25 18.61
N ASN A 265 8.27 -11.77 17.57
CA ASN A 265 6.80 -11.76 17.48
C ASN A 265 6.25 -12.22 16.12
N ASP A 266 7.10 -12.63 15.18
CA ASP A 266 6.73 -13.09 13.84
C ASP A 266 5.69 -14.21 13.83
N GLU A 267 5.81 -15.21 14.71
CA GLU A 267 4.78 -16.23 14.87
C GLU A 267 3.55 -15.73 15.65
N HIS A 268 3.80 -14.84 16.62
CA HIS A 268 2.78 -14.28 17.52
C HIS A 268 1.79 -13.35 16.83
N LEU A 269 2.22 -12.65 15.78
CA LEU A 269 1.40 -11.63 15.11
C LEU A 269 0.11 -12.19 14.47
N VAL A 270 0.04 -13.49 14.19
CA VAL A 270 -1.21 -14.15 13.78
C VAL A 270 -2.25 -14.13 14.90
N GLU A 271 -1.83 -14.39 16.14
CA GLU A 271 -2.71 -14.31 17.31
C GLU A 271 -3.10 -12.87 17.63
N VAL A 272 -2.16 -11.93 17.51
CA VAL A 272 -2.45 -10.49 17.61
C VAL A 272 -3.53 -10.10 16.61
N SER A 273 -3.38 -10.48 15.34
CA SER A 273 -4.34 -10.19 14.27
C SER A 273 -5.74 -10.73 14.59
N ARG A 274 -5.83 -12.00 15.00
CA ARG A 274 -7.11 -12.62 15.39
C ARG A 274 -7.76 -11.91 16.57
N THR A 275 -6.97 -11.53 17.57
CA THR A 275 -7.45 -10.85 18.78
C THR A 275 -8.01 -9.48 18.45
N VAL A 276 -7.23 -8.63 17.78
CA VAL A 276 -7.67 -7.26 17.47
C VAL A 276 -8.86 -7.24 16.51
N ARG A 277 -8.93 -8.19 15.55
CA ARG A 277 -10.10 -8.41 14.70
C ARG A 277 -11.35 -8.70 15.53
N GLY A 278 -11.25 -9.65 16.47
CA GLY A 278 -12.34 -10.01 17.37
C GLY A 278 -12.84 -8.85 18.25
N MET A 279 -12.01 -7.83 18.43
CA MET A 279 -12.32 -6.61 19.20
C MET A 279 -12.80 -5.44 18.32
N GLY A 280 -12.95 -5.63 17.01
CA GLY A 280 -13.49 -4.61 16.10
C GLY A 280 -12.44 -3.73 15.41
N ALA A 281 -11.16 -4.12 15.40
CA ALA A 281 -10.17 -3.46 14.55
C ALA A 281 -10.60 -3.54 13.07
N PHE A 282 -10.58 -2.41 12.38
CA PHE A 282 -11.03 -2.30 10.99
C PHE A 282 -9.96 -2.78 10.00
N LEU A 283 -8.68 -2.47 10.28
CA LEU A 283 -7.53 -2.76 9.43
C LEU A 283 -6.34 -3.14 10.29
N HIS A 284 -5.48 -4.03 9.79
CA HIS A 284 -4.21 -4.39 10.40
C HIS A 284 -3.08 -4.12 9.41
N ASN A 285 -2.10 -3.35 9.83
CA ASN A 285 -0.93 -2.97 9.06
C ASN A 285 0.32 -3.59 9.72
N VAL A 286 0.73 -4.74 9.22
CA VAL A 286 1.98 -5.40 9.64
C VAL A 286 3.12 -4.85 8.80
N MET A 287 4.07 -4.21 9.47
CA MET A 287 5.19 -3.50 8.86
C MET A 287 6.52 -4.19 9.21
N PRO A 288 7.54 -4.11 8.34
CA PRO A 288 8.84 -4.71 8.64
C PRO A 288 9.58 -3.91 9.73
N LEU A 289 10.31 -4.62 10.59
CA LEU A 289 11.33 -4.00 11.42
C LEU A 289 12.42 -3.40 10.53
N VAL A 290 12.70 -2.12 10.74
CA VAL A 290 13.86 -1.42 10.18
C VAL A 290 14.94 -1.34 11.27
N SER A 291 16.01 -2.11 11.10
CA SER A 291 17.06 -2.29 12.11
C SER A 291 18.48 -2.05 11.59
N ALA A 292 18.64 -1.19 10.58
CA ALA A 292 19.97 -0.76 10.16
C ALA A 292 20.69 -0.06 11.35
N PRO A 293 21.96 -0.38 11.64
CA PRO A 293 22.69 0.18 12.79
C PRO A 293 22.78 1.71 12.80
N GLU A 294 22.76 2.32 11.61
CA GLU A 294 22.77 3.78 11.41
C GLU A 294 21.61 4.51 12.09
N HIS A 295 20.48 3.84 12.34
CA HIS A 295 19.36 4.42 13.06
C HIS A 295 19.59 4.46 14.59
N GLY A 296 20.63 3.79 15.10
CA GLY A 296 21.02 3.82 16.52
C GLY A 296 19.96 3.26 17.48
N THR A 297 19.06 2.41 17.00
CA THR A 297 18.05 1.72 17.83
C THR A 297 18.71 0.58 18.60
N HIS A 298 18.10 0.11 19.69
CA HIS A 298 18.65 -1.03 20.43
C HIS A 298 18.81 -2.24 19.52
N TYR A 299 17.77 -2.59 18.76
CA TYR A 299 17.82 -3.69 17.80
C TYR A 299 18.84 -3.50 16.68
N GLY A 300 19.01 -2.28 16.15
CA GLY A 300 20.05 -2.04 15.16
C GLY A 300 21.46 -2.16 15.71
N LEU A 301 21.68 -1.75 16.96
CA LEU A 301 22.98 -1.87 17.63
C LEU A 301 23.30 -3.28 18.11
N THR A 302 22.28 -4.12 18.36
CA THR A 302 22.45 -5.52 18.80
C THR A 302 22.38 -6.54 17.67
N GLY A 303 22.22 -6.10 16.42
CA GLY A 303 22.25 -6.97 15.24
C GLY A 303 20.96 -7.76 14.99
N GLN A 304 19.84 -7.36 15.58
CA GLN A 304 18.53 -7.94 15.25
C GLN A 304 18.18 -7.62 13.79
N ARG A 305 17.99 -8.63 12.94
CA ARG A 305 17.61 -8.42 11.54
C ARG A 305 16.13 -8.02 11.40
N GLY A 306 15.81 -7.30 10.32
CA GLY A 306 14.44 -7.15 9.82
C GLY A 306 14.00 -8.34 8.96
N PRO A 307 12.68 -8.51 8.71
CA PRO A 307 12.15 -9.59 7.86
C PRO A 307 12.48 -9.36 6.38
N THR A 308 12.53 -10.44 5.59
CA THR A 308 12.56 -10.33 4.12
C THR A 308 11.18 -9.96 3.58
N PRO A 309 11.07 -9.43 2.34
CA PRO A 309 9.78 -9.17 1.71
C PRO A 309 8.88 -10.42 1.64
N GLN A 310 9.46 -11.59 1.39
CA GLN A 310 8.75 -12.87 1.34
C GLN A 310 8.22 -13.30 2.72
N GLU A 311 9.03 -13.15 3.77
CA GLU A 311 8.61 -13.43 5.15
C GLU A 311 7.47 -12.51 5.59
N LEU A 312 7.56 -11.21 5.26
CA LEU A 312 6.52 -10.23 5.56
C LEU A 312 5.22 -10.58 4.83
N LYS A 313 5.28 -10.86 3.53
CA LYS A 313 4.10 -11.26 2.75
C LYS A 313 3.47 -12.53 3.32
N ALA A 314 4.27 -13.55 3.60
CA ALA A 314 3.79 -14.81 4.15
C ALA A 314 3.08 -14.62 5.50
N LEU A 315 3.61 -13.75 6.37
CA LEU A 315 2.94 -13.40 7.62
C LEU A 315 1.64 -12.63 7.38
N GLN A 316 1.64 -11.63 6.50
CA GLN A 316 0.44 -10.88 6.15
C GLN A 316 -0.67 -11.79 5.60
N ASP A 317 -0.34 -12.74 4.72
CA ASP A 317 -1.28 -13.73 4.18
C ASP A 317 -1.85 -14.63 5.29
N ARG A 318 -1.00 -15.08 6.24
CA ARG A 318 -1.45 -15.83 7.42
C ARG A 318 -2.34 -15.01 8.36
N CYS A 319 -2.12 -13.71 8.46
CA CYS A 319 -2.92 -12.78 9.27
C CYS A 319 -4.27 -12.46 8.63
N GLU A 320 -4.37 -12.44 7.29
CA GLU A 320 -5.66 -12.36 6.57
C GLU A 320 -6.48 -13.61 6.86
N GLY A 321 -5.86 -14.80 6.79
CA GLY A 321 -6.50 -16.09 7.07
C GLY A 321 -7.38 -16.62 5.91
N ASP A 322 -7.58 -17.94 5.87
CA ASP A 322 -8.39 -18.63 4.84
C ASP A 322 -9.78 -19.07 5.35
N ASP A 323 -10.09 -18.79 6.62
CA ASP A 323 -11.24 -19.33 7.36
C ASP A 323 -12.56 -18.56 7.13
N GLY A 324 -12.61 -17.66 6.15
CA GLY A 324 -13.78 -16.86 5.82
C GLY A 324 -14.05 -15.67 6.76
N ALA A 325 -13.23 -15.44 7.80
CA ALA A 325 -13.30 -14.29 8.70
C ALA A 325 -12.10 -13.35 8.49
N GLN A 326 -11.87 -12.90 7.26
CA GLN A 326 -10.59 -12.29 6.89
C GLN A 326 -10.31 -10.95 7.60
N MET A 327 -9.12 -10.80 8.19
CA MET A 327 -8.65 -9.48 8.66
C MET A 327 -8.27 -8.63 7.47
N ASN A 328 -8.75 -7.39 7.39
CA ASN A 328 -8.33 -6.48 6.33
C ASN A 328 -6.87 -6.07 6.56
N MET A 329 -5.96 -6.49 5.69
CA MET A 329 -4.55 -6.13 5.78
C MET A 329 -4.21 -4.92 4.90
N MET A 330 -3.49 -3.95 5.47
CA MET A 330 -2.95 -2.81 4.73
C MET A 330 -1.68 -3.23 4.00
N ARG A 331 -1.63 -3.01 2.68
CA ARG A 331 -0.46 -3.38 1.83
C ARG A 331 0.23 -2.20 1.16
N HIS A 332 -0.39 -1.03 1.22
CA HIS A 332 0.09 0.21 0.61
C HIS A 332 0.75 1.18 1.61
N CYS A 333 1.14 0.71 2.80
CA CYS A 333 1.83 1.54 3.78
C CYS A 333 3.25 1.89 3.32
N ARG A 334 3.70 3.13 3.61
CA ARG A 334 5.06 3.62 3.33
C ARG A 334 5.84 4.02 4.59
N GLN A 335 5.31 3.76 5.79
CA GLN A 335 5.86 4.25 7.07
C GLN A 335 6.15 5.77 7.00
N CYS A 336 5.09 6.58 6.82
CA CYS A 336 5.21 8.01 6.52
C CYS A 336 5.86 8.81 7.65
N ARG A 337 6.70 9.81 7.32
CA ARG A 337 7.29 10.75 8.30
C ARG A 337 6.24 11.45 9.17
N ALA A 338 6.64 11.95 10.35
CA ALA A 338 5.73 12.65 11.27
C ALA A 338 5.38 14.08 10.78
N ASP A 339 6.02 14.52 9.70
CA ASP A 339 5.77 15.76 8.98
C ASP A 339 5.48 15.56 7.48
N ALA A 340 5.14 14.32 7.07
CA ALA A 340 4.89 13.98 5.66
C ALA A 340 3.74 14.81 5.06
N VAL A 341 3.90 15.24 3.81
CA VAL A 341 2.92 16.06 3.06
C VAL A 341 2.73 15.49 1.64
N GLY A 342 1.49 15.31 1.16
CA GLY A 342 1.22 14.85 -0.23
C GLY A 342 0.61 13.44 -0.34
N LEU A 343 0.79 12.76 -1.47
CA LEU A 343 0.30 11.39 -1.70
C LEU A 343 1.19 10.34 -1.01
N LEU A 344 0.68 9.12 -0.75
CA LEU A 344 1.54 8.04 -0.27
C LEU A 344 2.58 7.69 -1.34
N GLY A 345 3.87 7.71 -0.99
CA GLY A 345 4.97 7.55 -1.95
C GLY A 345 5.51 8.87 -2.52
N GLU A 346 4.79 9.98 -2.36
CA GLU A 346 5.23 11.31 -2.79
C GLU A 346 5.20 12.28 -1.59
N ASP A 347 6.39 12.54 -1.02
CA ASP A 347 6.53 13.52 0.05
C ASP A 347 6.93 14.89 -0.53
N ARG A 348 6.06 15.87 -0.33
CA ARG A 348 6.22 17.26 -0.77
C ARG A 348 6.49 18.19 0.41
N GLY A 349 6.87 17.65 1.58
CA GLY A 349 7.07 18.41 2.81
C GLY A 349 8.11 19.53 2.68
N ASP A 350 9.12 19.33 1.85
CA ASP A 350 10.23 20.27 1.64
C ASP A 350 9.80 21.51 0.83
N GLU A 351 8.68 21.46 0.12
CA GLU A 351 8.09 22.62 -0.59
C GLU A 351 7.47 23.64 0.38
N PHE A 352 7.25 23.26 1.65
CA PHE A 352 6.52 24.04 2.65
C PHE A 352 7.40 24.36 3.86
N GLY A 353 8.44 25.16 3.64
CA GLY A 353 9.27 25.71 4.70
C GLY A 353 8.56 26.81 5.51
N PRO A 354 9.08 27.17 6.70
CA PRO A 354 8.46 28.15 7.61
C PRO A 354 8.07 29.48 6.97
N GLU A 355 8.87 29.98 6.03
CA GLU A 355 8.64 31.18 5.24
C GLU A 355 7.31 31.13 4.48
N THR A 356 6.84 29.94 4.08
CA THR A 356 5.61 29.79 3.29
C THR A 356 4.32 29.92 4.11
N TYR A 357 4.39 29.78 5.44
CA TYR A 357 3.20 29.73 6.31
C TYR A 357 3.30 30.59 7.57
N LEU A 358 4.46 31.16 7.88
CA LEU A 358 4.64 32.13 8.97
C LEU A 358 4.53 33.58 8.48
N GLU A 359 4.71 33.82 7.18
CA GLU A 359 4.68 35.16 6.60
C GLU A 359 3.36 35.36 5.83
N GLY A 360 2.59 36.37 6.25
CA GLY A 360 1.32 36.72 5.61
C GLY A 360 0.10 35.94 6.11
N GLU A 361 -1.09 36.39 5.71
CA GLU A 361 -2.35 35.73 6.04
C GLU A 361 -2.62 34.61 5.04
N VAL A 362 -2.64 33.36 5.53
CA VAL A 362 -2.98 32.20 4.69
C VAL A 362 -4.51 32.04 4.68
N THR A 363 -5.11 32.33 3.53
CA THR A 363 -6.54 32.07 3.29
C THR A 363 -6.75 30.60 2.93
N TYR A 364 -7.80 29.99 3.47
CA TYR A 364 -8.13 28.59 3.20
C TYR A 364 -9.02 28.47 1.97
N ASP A 365 -8.51 27.86 0.89
CA ASP A 365 -9.25 27.70 -0.37
C ASP A 365 -10.21 26.49 -0.35
N LEU A 366 -11.30 26.60 0.42
CA LEU A 366 -12.30 25.53 0.50
C LEU A 366 -12.96 25.24 -0.86
N ALA A 367 -13.29 26.29 -1.62
CA ALA A 367 -14.01 26.15 -2.89
C ALA A 367 -13.17 25.41 -3.95
N GLY A 368 -11.90 25.80 -4.11
CA GLY A 368 -10.99 25.13 -5.04
C GLY A 368 -10.71 23.68 -4.64
N ARG A 369 -10.68 23.37 -3.34
CA ARG A 369 -10.54 21.99 -2.85
C ARG A 369 -11.76 21.14 -3.18
N GLN A 370 -12.98 21.67 -3.00
CA GLN A 370 -14.21 20.98 -3.36
C GLN A 370 -14.27 20.68 -4.87
N GLU A 371 -13.86 21.63 -5.71
CA GLU A 371 -13.76 21.43 -7.16
C GLU A 371 -12.76 20.33 -7.53
N ALA A 372 -11.57 20.35 -6.93
CA ALA A 372 -10.54 19.34 -7.15
C ALA A 372 -11.01 17.94 -6.71
N HIS A 373 -11.68 17.84 -5.55
CA HIS A 373 -12.25 16.58 -5.08
C HIS A 373 -13.37 16.07 -6.00
N ALA A 374 -14.22 16.95 -6.52
CA ALA A 374 -15.24 16.57 -7.50
C ALA A 374 -14.62 16.06 -8.82
N ALA A 375 -13.48 16.61 -9.24
CA ALA A 375 -12.73 16.11 -10.39
C ALA A 375 -12.13 14.72 -10.15
N ILE A 376 -11.56 14.49 -8.96
CA ILE A 376 -11.06 13.18 -8.54
C ILE A 376 -12.17 12.13 -8.57
N GLU A 377 -13.36 12.44 -8.02
CA GLU A 377 -14.46 11.48 -7.98
C GLU A 377 -15.02 11.14 -9.36
N ARG A 378 -15.06 12.10 -10.30
CA ARG A 378 -15.39 11.82 -11.70
C ARG A 378 -14.40 10.82 -12.29
N TRP A 379 -13.11 11.09 -12.15
CA TRP A 379 -12.06 10.20 -12.65
C TRP A 379 -12.12 8.80 -12.02
N ARG A 380 -12.31 8.71 -10.70
CA ARG A 380 -12.51 7.41 -10.02
C ARG A 380 -13.71 6.65 -10.55
N SER A 381 -14.81 7.35 -10.87
CA SER A 381 -15.98 6.74 -11.49
C SER A 381 -15.67 6.15 -12.86
N ASP A 382 -14.91 6.86 -13.69
CA ASP A 382 -14.51 6.40 -15.03
C ASP A 382 -13.59 5.18 -14.96
N VAL A 383 -12.63 5.18 -14.03
CA VAL A 383 -11.74 4.04 -13.77
C VAL A 383 -12.54 2.82 -13.28
N ARG A 384 -13.50 3.01 -12.35
CA ARG A 384 -14.38 1.92 -11.89
C ARG A 384 -15.24 1.35 -13.01
N ALA A 385 -15.83 2.21 -13.85
CA ALA A 385 -16.61 1.76 -15.01
C ALA A 385 -15.77 0.93 -15.99
N THR A 386 -14.53 1.37 -16.26
CA THR A 386 -13.59 0.62 -17.11
C THR A 386 -13.25 -0.75 -16.50
N ARG A 387 -13.01 -0.78 -15.18
CA ARG A 387 -12.73 -2.03 -14.45
C ARG A 387 -13.89 -3.02 -14.52
N GLU A 388 -15.12 -2.53 -14.40
CA GLU A 388 -16.35 -3.33 -14.51
C GLU A 388 -16.55 -3.87 -15.93
N GLU A 389 -16.34 -3.04 -16.95
CA GLU A 389 -16.41 -3.44 -18.36
C GLU A 389 -15.43 -4.58 -18.68
N LEU A 390 -14.20 -4.47 -18.18
CA LEU A 390 -13.16 -5.50 -18.33
C LEU A 390 -13.36 -6.72 -17.42
N ARG A 391 -14.36 -6.68 -16.52
CA ARG A 391 -14.69 -7.74 -15.54
C ARG A 391 -13.50 -8.12 -14.65
N ILE A 392 -12.69 -7.14 -14.25
CA ILE A 392 -11.50 -7.37 -13.44
C ILE A 392 -11.89 -7.43 -11.96
N SER A 393 -11.75 -8.60 -11.35
CA SER A 393 -12.03 -8.80 -9.93
C SER A 393 -10.79 -8.62 -9.06
N ALA A 394 -10.98 -8.12 -7.84
CA ALA A 394 -9.98 -8.22 -6.75
C ALA A 394 -10.51 -9.00 -5.53
N GLY A 395 -11.75 -9.53 -5.60
CA GLY A 395 -12.43 -10.21 -4.50
C GLY A 395 -13.05 -11.57 -4.86
N ALA A 396 -13.04 -11.97 -6.14
CA ALA A 396 -13.37 -13.35 -6.53
C ALA A 396 -12.28 -14.32 -6.05
N ALA A 397 -12.59 -15.63 -6.06
CA ALA A 397 -11.61 -16.67 -5.77
C ALA A 397 -10.34 -16.43 -6.59
N LYS A 398 -9.21 -16.33 -5.88
CA LYS A 398 -7.89 -16.14 -6.49
C LYS A 398 -7.69 -17.24 -7.54
N PRO A 399 -7.27 -16.90 -8.77
CA PRO A 399 -6.93 -17.91 -9.77
C PRO A 399 -5.84 -18.85 -9.26
N GLU A 400 -5.85 -20.12 -9.70
CA GLU A 400 -4.84 -21.11 -9.29
C GLU A 400 -3.41 -20.69 -9.67
N ARG A 401 -3.28 -19.89 -10.74
CA ARG A 401 -2.00 -19.41 -11.26
C ARG A 401 -1.98 -17.89 -11.26
N THR A 402 -1.02 -17.34 -10.52
CA THR A 402 -0.77 -15.91 -10.43
C THR A 402 0.72 -15.62 -10.57
N VAL A 403 1.04 -14.42 -11.04
CA VAL A 403 2.41 -13.88 -11.12
C VAL A 403 2.49 -12.55 -10.39
N LEU A 404 3.71 -12.14 -10.01
CA LEU A 404 3.96 -10.79 -9.51
C LEU A 404 4.35 -9.86 -10.66
N ILE A 405 3.75 -8.68 -10.69
CA ILE A 405 4.02 -7.62 -11.65
C ILE A 405 4.37 -6.35 -10.89
N ALA A 406 5.50 -5.74 -11.23
CA ALA A 406 5.93 -4.45 -10.71
C ALA A 406 5.42 -3.31 -11.61
N VAL A 407 4.91 -2.23 -11.01
CA VAL A 407 4.30 -1.11 -11.74
C VAL A 407 4.94 0.20 -11.33
N ALA A 408 5.45 0.96 -12.30
CA ALA A 408 5.98 2.31 -12.11
C ALA A 408 4.85 3.34 -12.25
N THR A 409 4.47 3.96 -11.13
CA THR A 409 3.37 4.94 -11.09
C THR A 409 3.60 6.01 -10.02
N LYS A 410 3.12 7.22 -10.29
CA LYS A 410 2.96 8.31 -9.31
C LYS A 410 1.55 8.39 -8.71
N GLY A 411 0.70 7.40 -8.98
CA GLY A 411 -0.72 7.39 -8.60
C GLY A 411 -1.65 7.72 -9.75
N GLY A 412 -2.92 8.00 -9.42
CA GLY A 412 -3.98 8.28 -10.39
C GLY A 412 -4.59 7.04 -11.06
N GLY A 413 -4.27 5.82 -10.62
CA GLY A 413 -4.79 4.58 -11.22
C GLY A 413 -4.16 4.20 -12.55
N VAL A 414 -3.06 4.84 -12.95
CA VAL A 414 -2.45 4.68 -14.28
C VAL A 414 -0.95 4.39 -14.21
N VAL A 415 -0.44 3.64 -15.18
CA VAL A 415 1.00 3.48 -15.42
C VAL A 415 1.51 4.76 -16.08
N ASN A 416 2.21 5.60 -15.34
CA ASN A 416 2.57 6.95 -15.79
C ASN A 416 4.01 7.37 -15.47
N GLN A 417 4.84 6.46 -14.97
CA GLN A 417 6.22 6.79 -14.58
C GLN A 417 7.23 6.07 -15.47
N HIS A 418 8.30 6.79 -15.82
CA HIS A 418 9.45 6.24 -16.54
C HIS A 418 10.28 5.38 -15.58
N PHE A 419 10.76 4.21 -16.01
CA PHE A 419 11.52 3.27 -15.17
C PHE A 419 12.68 3.94 -14.44
N GLY A 420 13.55 4.67 -15.17
CA GLY A 420 14.72 5.34 -14.59
C GLY A 420 14.41 6.44 -13.56
N HIS A 421 13.18 6.96 -13.52
CA HIS A 421 12.72 7.97 -12.56
C HIS A 421 11.83 7.38 -11.46
N ALA A 422 11.59 6.06 -11.48
CA ALA A 422 10.83 5.40 -10.44
C ALA A 422 11.66 5.37 -9.15
N GLU A 423 11.06 5.84 -8.07
CA GLU A 423 11.57 5.67 -6.70
C GLU A 423 10.88 4.52 -5.98
N GLU A 424 9.77 4.05 -6.53
CA GLU A 424 9.06 2.89 -6.03
C GLU A 424 8.36 2.15 -7.15
N PHE A 425 8.18 0.85 -6.95
CA PHE A 425 7.33 0.00 -7.76
C PHE A 425 6.21 -0.56 -6.92
N TRP A 426 4.99 -0.50 -7.45
CA TRP A 426 3.82 -1.13 -6.85
C TRP A 426 3.77 -2.58 -7.32
N ILE A 427 3.70 -3.51 -6.37
CA ILE A 427 3.76 -4.94 -6.65
C ILE A 427 2.34 -5.49 -6.61
N TYR A 428 1.87 -5.91 -7.77
CA TYR A 428 0.59 -6.56 -7.94
C TYR A 428 0.79 -8.06 -8.09
N GLU A 429 -0.07 -8.83 -7.45
CA GLU A 429 -0.30 -10.22 -7.82
C GLU A 429 -1.44 -10.24 -8.85
N ALA A 430 -1.25 -10.95 -9.96
CA ALA A 430 -2.16 -10.91 -11.10
C ALA A 430 -2.34 -12.28 -11.76
N GLY A 431 -3.53 -12.51 -12.31
CA GLY A 431 -3.91 -13.71 -13.06
C GLY A 431 -5.12 -13.42 -13.96
N GLU A 432 -5.77 -14.46 -14.50
CA GLU A 432 -6.90 -14.26 -15.42
C GLU A 432 -8.02 -13.43 -14.78
N ARG A 433 -8.26 -12.22 -15.33
CA ARG A 433 -9.28 -11.26 -14.86
C ARG A 433 -9.20 -10.95 -13.36
N TRP A 434 -8.01 -11.07 -12.80
CA TRP A 434 -7.78 -10.87 -11.37
C TRP A 434 -6.48 -10.11 -11.13
N ALA A 435 -6.55 -9.07 -10.30
CA ALA A 435 -5.39 -8.29 -9.92
C ALA A 435 -5.55 -7.73 -8.51
N ARG A 436 -4.49 -7.80 -7.70
CA ARG A 436 -4.48 -7.32 -6.32
C ARG A 436 -3.10 -6.75 -5.96
N LEU A 437 -3.07 -5.54 -5.42
CA LEU A 437 -1.84 -4.97 -4.84
C LEU A 437 -1.42 -5.80 -3.63
N VAL A 438 -0.18 -6.31 -3.63
CA VAL A 438 0.36 -7.12 -2.55
C VAL A 438 1.43 -6.42 -1.71
N GLY A 439 1.97 -5.31 -2.21
CA GLY A 439 2.96 -4.51 -1.52
C GLY A 439 3.63 -3.50 -2.45
N THR A 440 4.70 -2.86 -1.97
CA THR A 440 5.52 -1.92 -2.74
C THR A 440 6.99 -2.09 -2.44
N ARG A 441 7.84 -1.68 -3.37
CA ARG A 441 9.30 -1.77 -3.25
C ARG A 441 9.92 -0.42 -3.55
N SER A 442 10.56 0.18 -2.56
CA SER A 442 11.31 1.43 -2.73
C SER A 442 12.67 1.14 -3.35
N VAL A 443 13.04 1.92 -4.36
CA VAL A 443 14.30 1.82 -5.10
C VAL A 443 14.97 3.19 -5.15
N ALA A 444 16.30 3.22 -5.31
CA ALA A 444 16.98 4.47 -5.58
C ALA A 444 16.75 4.88 -7.04
N ARG A 445 16.63 6.18 -7.32
CA ARG A 445 16.57 6.67 -8.71
C ARG A 445 17.84 6.25 -9.45
N TYR A 446 17.65 5.70 -10.64
CA TYR A 446 18.76 5.32 -11.51
C TYR A 446 19.18 6.46 -12.45
N CYS A 447 18.23 7.34 -12.83
CA CYS A 447 18.46 8.44 -13.76
C CYS A 447 18.10 9.78 -13.12
N GLU A 448 18.95 10.79 -13.29
CA GLU A 448 18.71 12.17 -12.84
C GLU A 448 18.20 13.11 -13.96
N GLY A 449 18.10 12.63 -15.22
CA GLY A 449 17.71 13.42 -16.41
C GLY A 449 18.68 14.59 -16.70
N ALA A 450 18.48 15.44 -17.70
CA ALA A 450 18.39 15.15 -19.13
C ALA A 450 19.63 15.76 -19.82
N SER A 451 20.73 15.03 -19.87
CA SER A 451 21.90 15.32 -20.73
C SER A 451 22.74 14.08 -21.03
N GLU A 452 22.19 12.87 -20.81
CA GLU A 452 22.90 11.60 -21.00
C GLU A 452 21.98 10.59 -21.70
N CYS A 453 21.17 11.07 -22.65
CA CYS A 453 20.36 10.21 -23.51
C CYS A 453 20.56 10.51 -25.00
N ASP A 454 21.59 11.28 -25.35
CA ASP A 454 22.08 11.37 -26.71
C ASP A 454 23.60 11.13 -26.67
N ASP A 455 24.00 10.16 -27.48
CA ASP A 455 25.37 9.79 -27.87
C ASP A 455 26.24 9.03 -26.85
N GLU A 456 26.09 7.71 -26.86
CA GLU A 456 27.21 6.81 -26.60
C GLU A 456 28.26 7.01 -27.70
N GLU A 457 29.39 7.65 -27.38
CA GLU A 457 30.75 7.21 -27.70
C GLU A 457 31.76 8.25 -27.19
N GLU A 458 32.86 7.78 -26.60
CA GLU A 458 34.02 8.57 -26.12
C GLU A 458 33.86 9.42 -24.83
N SER A 459 33.87 8.77 -23.67
CA SER A 459 34.82 9.15 -22.60
C SER A 459 34.79 8.15 -21.45
N GLY A 460 35.73 7.19 -21.49
CA GLY A 460 36.01 6.30 -20.37
C GLY A 460 36.44 7.08 -19.14
N LYS A 461 35.52 7.25 -18.18
CA LYS A 461 35.72 7.37 -16.71
C LYS A 461 34.39 7.76 -16.03
N GLY A 462 33.57 6.77 -15.64
CA GLY A 462 32.39 7.03 -14.81
C GLY A 462 31.40 5.88 -14.62
N GLU A 463 31.85 4.62 -14.49
CA GLU A 463 30.98 3.44 -14.67
C GLU A 463 30.61 2.66 -13.39
N SER A 464 31.07 3.04 -12.19
CA SER A 464 30.88 2.23 -10.98
C SER A 464 29.59 2.51 -10.18
N GLY A 465 28.83 3.56 -10.53
CA GLY A 465 27.64 3.96 -9.78
C GLY A 465 26.32 3.42 -10.35
N LYS A 466 26.09 3.61 -11.65
CA LYS A 466 24.81 3.32 -12.32
C LYS A 466 24.51 1.82 -12.39
N GLY A 467 25.46 0.98 -12.81
CA GLY A 467 25.29 -0.49 -12.84
C GLY A 467 24.85 -1.04 -11.49
N SER A 468 25.46 -0.57 -10.39
CA SER A 468 25.11 -1.01 -9.04
C SER A 468 23.66 -0.70 -8.62
N VAL A 469 23.07 0.39 -9.10
CA VAL A 469 21.69 0.78 -8.75
C VAL A 469 20.68 -0.03 -9.56
N LEU A 470 20.97 -0.24 -10.85
CA LEU A 470 20.14 -1.07 -11.72
C LEU A 470 20.16 -2.54 -11.29
N ASP A 471 21.33 -3.09 -10.97
CA ASP A 471 21.48 -4.47 -10.47
C ASP A 471 20.75 -4.67 -9.14
N ARG A 472 20.84 -3.68 -8.23
CA ARG A 472 20.06 -3.69 -6.99
C ARG A 472 18.55 -3.65 -7.27
N THR A 473 18.11 -2.83 -8.23
CA THR A 473 16.71 -2.74 -8.63
C THR A 473 16.22 -4.06 -9.22
N ALA A 474 16.96 -4.66 -10.15
CA ALA A 474 16.64 -5.96 -10.74
C ALA A 474 16.61 -7.07 -9.69
N SER A 475 17.57 -7.09 -8.75
CA SER A 475 17.58 -8.03 -7.62
C SER A 475 16.35 -7.85 -6.73
N MET A 476 15.96 -6.61 -6.43
CA MET A 476 14.75 -6.31 -5.67
C MET A 476 13.46 -6.69 -6.40
N LEU A 477 13.50 -6.81 -7.74
CA LEU A 477 12.36 -7.17 -8.59
C LEU A 477 12.44 -8.61 -9.12
N SER A 478 13.41 -9.42 -8.67
CA SER A 478 13.73 -10.75 -9.23
C SER A 478 12.64 -11.81 -9.10
N ASP A 479 11.65 -11.62 -8.23
CA ASP A 479 10.47 -12.48 -8.10
C ASP A 479 9.25 -11.95 -8.88
N CYS A 480 9.39 -10.83 -9.61
CA CYS A 480 8.38 -10.32 -10.52
C CYS A 480 8.59 -10.88 -11.92
N ALA A 481 7.52 -11.32 -12.57
CA ALA A 481 7.55 -11.77 -13.95
C ALA A 481 7.70 -10.60 -14.94
N ALA A 482 7.22 -9.41 -14.56
CA ALA A 482 7.28 -8.22 -15.41
C ALA A 482 7.34 -6.90 -14.65
N VAL A 483 7.79 -5.85 -15.35
CA VAL A 483 7.75 -4.45 -14.96
C VAL A 483 6.95 -3.65 -15.98
N LEU A 484 5.88 -2.98 -15.54
CA LEU A 484 5.09 -2.04 -16.32
C LEU A 484 5.59 -0.61 -16.07
N CYS A 485 5.90 0.13 -17.12
CA CYS A 485 6.32 1.52 -17.01
C CYS A 485 5.92 2.33 -18.26
N SER A 486 5.86 3.66 -18.15
CA SER A 486 5.53 4.51 -19.30
C SER A 486 6.59 4.45 -20.39
N ARG A 487 7.87 4.31 -19.99
CA ARG A 487 9.05 4.20 -20.85
C ARG A 487 10.22 3.55 -20.12
N ILE A 488 11.10 2.89 -20.87
CA ILE A 488 12.34 2.27 -20.38
C ILE A 488 13.46 2.32 -21.45
N GLY A 489 14.70 2.61 -21.02
CA GLY A 489 15.87 2.57 -21.90
C GLY A 489 16.42 1.15 -22.15
N ASN A 490 17.29 0.99 -23.15
CA ASN A 490 17.83 -0.31 -23.56
C ASN A 490 18.64 -1.01 -22.45
N GLY A 491 19.56 -0.32 -21.80
CA GLY A 491 20.36 -0.90 -20.70
C GLY A 491 19.50 -1.52 -19.59
N PRO A 492 18.58 -0.77 -18.96
CA PRO A 492 17.64 -1.33 -17.99
C PRO A 492 16.79 -2.49 -18.52
N ARG A 493 16.34 -2.42 -19.77
CA ARG A 493 15.57 -3.51 -20.40
C ARG A 493 16.39 -4.80 -20.49
N GLU A 494 17.65 -4.72 -20.91
CA GLU A 494 18.56 -5.86 -21.02
C GLU A 494 18.88 -6.45 -19.65
N THR A 495 19.16 -5.62 -18.64
CA THR A 495 19.42 -6.10 -17.27
C THR A 495 18.20 -6.79 -16.65
N LEU A 496 16.99 -6.24 -16.84
CA LEU A 496 15.76 -6.89 -16.40
C LEU A 496 15.54 -8.23 -17.11
N ALA A 497 15.72 -8.27 -18.43
CA ALA A 497 15.59 -9.50 -19.21
C ALA A 497 16.59 -10.58 -18.76
N ALA A 498 17.84 -10.20 -18.46
CA ALA A 498 18.84 -11.10 -17.90
C ALA A 498 18.46 -11.66 -16.51
N ALA A 499 17.65 -10.91 -15.74
CA ALA A 499 17.07 -11.36 -14.48
C ALA A 499 15.74 -12.13 -14.63
N GLY A 500 15.29 -12.39 -15.87
CA GLY A 500 14.03 -13.07 -16.15
C GLY A 500 12.78 -12.19 -16.02
N ILE A 501 12.95 -10.87 -16.03
CA ILE A 501 11.88 -9.89 -15.82
C ILE A 501 11.53 -9.23 -17.17
N GLU A 502 10.29 -9.37 -17.62
CA GLU A 502 9.84 -8.74 -18.86
C GLU A 502 9.51 -7.25 -18.66
N ALA A 503 10.10 -6.35 -19.46
CA ALA A 503 9.78 -4.93 -19.43
C ALA A 503 8.70 -4.56 -20.46
N VAL A 504 7.57 -4.04 -19.98
CA VAL A 504 6.41 -3.65 -20.80
C VAL A 504 6.21 -2.14 -20.73
N GLU A 505 6.32 -1.47 -21.88
CA GLU A 505 6.02 -0.04 -22.01
C GLU A 505 4.53 0.18 -22.28
N CYS A 506 3.85 0.91 -21.39
CA CYS A 506 2.43 1.24 -21.53
C CYS A 506 2.07 2.53 -20.78
N TYR A 507 1.03 3.20 -21.26
CA TYR A 507 0.38 4.30 -20.55
C TYR A 507 -1.12 4.02 -20.52
N ASP A 508 -1.59 3.39 -19.46
CA ASP A 508 -2.95 2.88 -19.34
C ASP A 508 -3.32 2.65 -17.86
N ILE A 509 -4.58 2.31 -17.58
CA ILE A 509 -5.09 1.99 -16.26
C ILE A 509 -4.37 0.76 -15.71
N ILE A 510 -3.84 0.88 -14.50
CA ILE A 510 -3.02 -0.16 -13.86
C ILE A 510 -3.78 -1.49 -13.80
N ASP A 511 -5.01 -1.48 -13.30
CA ASP A 511 -5.81 -2.69 -13.16
C ASP A 511 -6.00 -3.43 -14.50
N SER A 512 -6.20 -2.67 -15.58
CA SER A 512 -6.38 -3.20 -16.95
C SER A 512 -5.14 -3.95 -17.44
N VAL A 513 -4.00 -3.27 -17.41
CA VAL A 513 -2.75 -3.84 -17.93
C VAL A 513 -2.23 -4.95 -17.03
N VAL A 514 -2.30 -4.78 -15.71
CA VAL A 514 -1.88 -5.81 -14.75
C VAL A 514 -2.71 -7.09 -14.93
N ALA A 515 -4.03 -6.99 -15.07
CA ALA A 515 -4.87 -8.17 -15.30
C ALA A 515 -4.59 -8.84 -16.65
N THR A 516 -4.38 -8.04 -17.71
CA THR A 516 -4.11 -8.54 -19.06
C THR A 516 -2.75 -9.23 -19.15
N GLU A 517 -1.68 -8.56 -18.70
CA GLU A 517 -0.32 -9.10 -18.70
C GLU A 517 -0.17 -10.23 -17.69
N GLY A 518 -0.83 -10.14 -16.53
CA GLY A 518 -0.86 -11.22 -15.54
C GLY A 518 -1.45 -12.51 -16.09
N ALA A 519 -2.56 -12.42 -16.83
CA ALA A 519 -3.17 -13.56 -17.49
C ALA A 519 -2.23 -14.18 -18.54
N ARG A 520 -1.58 -13.35 -19.36
CA ARG A 520 -0.62 -13.80 -20.40
C ARG A 520 0.57 -14.52 -19.78
N LEU A 521 1.22 -13.90 -18.80
CA LEU A 521 2.44 -14.41 -18.16
C LEU A 521 2.15 -15.69 -17.35
N ALA A 522 1.03 -15.74 -16.62
CA ALA A 522 0.62 -16.94 -15.90
C ALA A 522 0.35 -18.13 -16.84
N ALA A 523 -0.19 -17.89 -18.04
CA ALA A 523 -0.39 -18.93 -19.05
C ALA A 523 0.92 -19.40 -19.68
N GLN A 524 1.87 -18.49 -19.94
CA GLN A 524 3.19 -18.83 -20.48
C GLN A 524 4.01 -19.70 -19.52
N GLY A 525 4.08 -19.34 -18.24
CA GLY A 525 4.79 -20.14 -17.24
C GLY A 525 4.18 -21.55 -17.06
N ALA A 526 2.87 -21.68 -17.24
CA ALA A 526 2.21 -22.98 -17.23
C ALA A 526 2.58 -23.87 -18.43
N GLN A 527 2.72 -23.27 -19.61
CA GLN A 527 3.14 -23.99 -20.81
C GLN A 527 4.58 -24.46 -20.69
N GLN A 528 5.50 -23.60 -20.23
CA GLN A 528 6.89 -23.96 -20.00
C GLN A 528 7.04 -25.09 -18.97
N ALA A 529 6.33 -25.01 -17.84
CA ALA A 529 6.36 -26.10 -16.85
C ALA A 529 5.78 -27.42 -17.38
N ALA A 530 4.82 -27.37 -18.31
CA ALA A 530 4.28 -28.57 -18.95
C ALA A 530 5.27 -29.14 -19.98
N ASP A 531 5.95 -28.29 -20.74
CA ASP A 531 6.95 -28.69 -21.74
C ASP A 531 8.19 -29.30 -21.05
N ASP A 532 8.67 -28.71 -19.94
CA ASP A 532 9.78 -29.25 -19.13
C ASP A 532 9.47 -30.64 -18.53
N LEU A 533 8.21 -30.88 -18.14
CA LEU A 533 7.75 -32.21 -17.67
C LEU A 533 7.66 -33.25 -18.78
N PHE A 534 7.52 -32.83 -20.04
CA PHE A 534 7.51 -33.72 -21.20
C PHE A 534 8.93 -34.06 -21.67
N GLU A 535 9.91 -33.17 -21.52
CA GLU A 535 11.31 -33.45 -21.87
C GLU A 535 12.02 -34.39 -20.88
N ASP A 536 11.54 -34.49 -19.64
CA ASP A 536 12.12 -35.36 -18.58
C ASP A 536 11.51 -36.79 -18.53
N THR A 537 10.65 -37.17 -19.48
CA THR A 537 10.21 -38.58 -19.62
C THR A 537 11.24 -39.41 -20.40
N PRO A 538 11.89 -40.44 -19.80
CA PRO A 538 12.79 -41.30 -20.54
C PRO A 538 12.04 -42.09 -21.61
N ASP A 539 12.59 -42.09 -22.82
CA ASP A 539 12.08 -42.81 -23.99
C ASP A 539 12.12 -44.35 -23.75
N GLU A 540 11.09 -44.90 -23.11
CA GLU A 540 10.88 -46.36 -23.00
C GLU A 540 10.36 -46.95 -24.32
N LEU A 541 11.14 -46.79 -25.41
CA LEU A 541 10.93 -47.51 -26.67
C LEU A 541 12.26 -48.05 -27.22
N SER A 542 12.93 -48.89 -26.42
CA SER A 542 13.94 -49.83 -26.90
C SER A 542 13.69 -51.22 -26.32
N ALA A 543 12.67 -51.91 -26.84
CA ALA A 543 12.52 -53.35 -26.64
C ALA A 543 13.67 -54.11 -27.35
N PRO A 544 14.37 -55.06 -26.70
CA PRO A 544 15.43 -55.82 -27.34
C PRO A 544 14.85 -56.87 -28.31
N ARG A 545 15.41 -56.93 -29.52
CA ARG A 545 15.07 -57.98 -30.52
C ARG A 545 15.38 -59.38 -29.95
N PRO A 546 14.53 -60.39 -30.19
CA PRO A 546 14.80 -61.76 -29.74
C PRO A 546 15.96 -62.37 -30.54
N ARG A 547 16.95 -62.94 -29.85
CA ARG A 547 18.04 -63.72 -30.47
C ARG A 547 17.48 -65.04 -30.99
N SER A 548 17.70 -65.31 -32.28
CA SER A 548 17.42 -66.58 -32.94
C SER A 548 18.34 -67.69 -32.41
N ALA A 549 17.75 -68.79 -31.92
CA ALA A 549 18.45 -70.02 -31.58
C ALA A 549 18.81 -70.81 -32.84
N GLY A 550 20.08 -71.19 -33.00
CA GLY A 550 20.56 -72.15 -34.00
C GLY A 550 20.54 -73.59 -33.46
N PRO A 551 20.43 -74.61 -34.33
CA PRO A 551 20.01 -75.95 -33.94
C PRO A 551 21.17 -76.82 -33.44
N VAL A 552 20.93 -77.59 -32.37
CA VAL A 552 21.83 -78.66 -31.90
C VAL A 552 21.40 -79.96 -32.58
N ALA A 553 22.28 -80.49 -33.43
CA ALA A 553 22.12 -81.79 -34.06
C ALA A 553 22.66 -82.90 -33.14
N ALA A 554 21.80 -83.89 -32.85
CA ALA A 554 22.18 -85.16 -32.25
C ALA A 554 22.90 -86.04 -33.27
N LYS A 555 24.02 -86.67 -32.87
CA LYS A 555 24.60 -87.83 -33.53
C LYS A 555 24.76 -88.95 -32.50
N VAL A 556 24.04 -90.03 -32.73
CA VAL A 556 24.24 -91.35 -32.11
C VAL A 556 25.34 -92.08 -32.89
N GLY A 557 26.19 -92.85 -32.22
CA GLY A 557 26.92 -93.93 -32.88
C GLY A 557 28.04 -94.59 -32.07
N SER A 558 27.74 -95.81 -31.62
CA SER A 558 28.61 -96.94 -31.20
C SER A 558 28.87 -97.09 -29.71
#